data_AF-A0A558GMR3-F1
#
_entry.id   AF-A0A558GMR3-F1
#
_cell.length_a   1.000
_cell.length_b   1.000
_cell.length_c   1.000
_cell.angle_alpha   90.00
_cell.angle_beta   90.00
_cell.angle_gamma   90.00
#
_symmetry.space_group_name_H-M   'P 1'
#
loop_
_entity.id
_entity.type
_entity.pdbx_description
1 polymer ?
#
loop_
_entity_poly.entity_id
_entity_poly.type
_entity_poly.pdbx_seq_one_letter_code
_entity_poly.pdbx_strand_id
1 'polypeptide(L)'
;MTVILDRAEDLTATATWHRVCPVDELELAWGEAALIAGRQVALFRTAPTEVFAVAQQDPATLANVMARGIIGSRGSRPTIASPLHKEVYDLETGECFTNPGLKLAAYATRLVDGFIEVEL
;
A
#
# COMPACT_ATOMS: atom_id res chain seq x y z
N MET A 1 39.23 -1.01 -11.19
CA MET A 1 38.54 0.25 -11.53
C MET A 1 37.19 0.21 -10.82
N THR A 2 37.20 0.64 -9.55
CA THR A 2 36.01 0.62 -8.70
C THR A 2 35.27 1.92 -8.92
N VAL A 3 34.06 1.85 -9.49
CA VAL A 3 33.18 3.00 -9.59
C VAL A 3 32.39 3.03 -8.28
N ILE A 4 32.76 3.95 -7.39
CA ILE A 4 31.89 4.36 -6.28
C ILE A 4 30.77 5.17 -6.95
N LEU A 5 29.54 4.65 -6.92
CA LEU A 5 28.36 5.44 -7.24
C LEU A 5 28.09 6.38 -6.07
N ASP A 6 28.81 7.51 -6.04
CA ASP A 6 28.36 8.69 -5.33
C ASP A 6 27.13 9.25 -6.05
N ARG A 7 25.95 8.86 -5.57
CA ARG A 7 24.78 9.72 -5.66
C ARG A 7 23.85 9.43 -4.50
N ALA A 8 24.18 10.03 -3.35
CA ALA A 8 23.16 10.47 -2.42
C ALA A 8 22.30 11.50 -3.15
N GLU A 9 21.27 11.03 -3.84
CA GLU A 9 20.11 11.87 -4.14
C GLU A 9 19.21 11.83 -2.91
N ASP A 10 19.48 12.74 -1.98
CA ASP A 10 18.49 13.18 -1.01
C ASP A 10 17.43 13.97 -1.76
N LEU A 11 16.60 13.24 -2.52
CA LEU A 11 15.41 13.76 -3.15
C LEU A 11 14.37 13.85 -2.05
N THR A 12 14.18 15.05 -1.51
CA THR A 12 12.91 15.42 -0.91
C THR A 12 11.85 15.37 -2.01
N ALA A 13 11.42 14.16 -2.37
CA ALA A 13 10.32 13.93 -3.27
C ALA A 13 9.12 14.61 -2.61
N THR A 14 8.70 15.74 -3.16
CA THR A 14 7.44 16.36 -2.78
C THR A 14 6.36 15.35 -3.09
N ALA A 15 5.74 14.81 -2.04
CA ALA A 15 4.73 13.80 -2.20
C ALA A 15 3.62 14.34 -3.12
N THR A 16 3.33 13.61 -4.20
CA THR A 16 2.36 14.06 -5.22
C THR A 16 1.11 13.19 -5.19
N TRP A 17 -0.04 13.84 -5.27
CA TRP A 17 -1.32 13.16 -5.37
C TRP A 17 -1.56 12.68 -6.80
N HIS A 18 -1.86 11.40 -6.95
CA HIS A 18 -2.16 10.75 -8.22
C HIS A 18 -3.59 10.21 -8.22
N ARG A 19 -4.41 10.67 -9.17
CA ARG A 19 -5.74 10.11 -9.43
C ARG A 19 -5.61 8.72 -10.04
N VAL A 20 -6.29 7.72 -9.46
CA VAL A 20 -6.15 6.31 -9.84
C VAL A 20 -7.36 5.80 -10.61
N CYS A 21 -8.50 5.63 -9.93
CA CYS A 21 -9.75 5.15 -10.50
C CYS A 21 -10.95 5.68 -9.71
N PRO A 22 -12.19 5.57 -10.25
CA PRO A 22 -13.42 5.75 -9.48
C PRO A 22 -13.48 4.79 -8.28
N VAL A 23 -14.04 5.25 -7.17
CA VAL A 23 -14.15 4.43 -5.94
C VAL A 23 -15.10 3.24 -6.10
N ASP A 24 -16.07 3.33 -7.00
CA ASP A 24 -17.06 2.29 -7.28
C ASP A 24 -16.50 1.14 -8.14
N GLU A 25 -15.39 1.36 -8.87
CA GLU A 25 -14.66 0.31 -9.60
C GLU A 25 -13.84 -0.60 -8.69
N LEU A 26 -13.50 -0.17 -7.48
CA LEU A 26 -12.77 -0.98 -6.49
C LEU A 26 -13.77 -1.75 -5.62
N GLU A 27 -13.89 -3.07 -5.76
CA GLU A 27 -14.87 -3.87 -4.98
C GLU A 27 -14.63 -3.80 -3.46
N LEU A 28 -15.70 -3.88 -2.66
CA LEU A 28 -15.58 -3.85 -1.20
C LEU A 28 -14.82 -5.09 -0.72
N ALA A 29 -13.88 -4.88 0.21
CA ALA A 29 -13.06 -5.93 0.81
C ALA A 29 -12.21 -6.75 -0.18
N TRP A 30 -12.02 -6.24 -1.40
CA TRP A 30 -11.20 -6.86 -2.42
C TRP A 30 -9.99 -5.98 -2.75
N GLY A 31 -8.82 -6.60 -2.87
CA GLY A 31 -7.58 -5.90 -3.16
C GLY A 31 -7.30 -5.84 -4.65
N GLU A 32 -6.93 -4.66 -5.15
CA GLU A 32 -6.53 -4.47 -6.55
C GLU A 32 -5.12 -3.89 -6.64
N ALA A 33 -4.34 -4.36 -7.61
CA ALA A 33 -3.00 -3.84 -7.87
C ALA A 33 -3.06 -2.74 -8.93
N ALA A 34 -2.47 -1.58 -8.62
CA ALA A 34 -2.35 -0.44 -9.52
C ALA A 34 -0.88 -0.11 -9.79
N LEU A 35 -0.60 0.37 -11.00
CA LEU A 35 0.70 0.95 -11.36
C LEU A 35 0.56 2.47 -11.42
N ILE A 36 1.15 3.17 -10.44
CA ILE A 36 1.00 4.62 -10.27
C ILE A 36 2.41 5.23 -10.30
N ALA A 37 2.67 6.11 -11.27
CA ALA A 37 3.99 6.74 -11.44
C ALA A 37 5.18 5.74 -11.45
N GLY A 38 4.97 4.53 -11.99
CA GLY A 38 5.99 3.47 -12.03
C GLY A 38 6.12 2.63 -10.75
N ARG A 39 5.32 2.90 -9.71
CA ARG A 39 5.28 2.14 -8.45
C ARG A 39 4.04 1.24 -8.40
N GLN A 40 4.22 0.00 -7.96
CA GLN A 40 3.13 -0.95 -7.76
C GLN A 40 2.52 -0.78 -6.37
N VAL A 41 1.21 -0.51 -6.33
CA VAL A 41 0.45 -0.21 -5.12
C VAL A 41 -0.76 -1.15 -5.04
N ALA A 42 -1.03 -1.70 -3.87
CA ALA A 42 -2.24 -2.44 -3.56
C ALA A 42 -3.28 -1.50 -2.95
N LEU A 43 -4.48 -1.47 -3.51
CA LEU A 43 -5.61 -0.67 -3.05
C LEU A 43 -6.67 -1.57 -2.41
N PHE A 44 -7.26 -1.11 -1.32
CA PHE A 44 -8.33 -1.83 -0.60
C PHE A 44 -9.45 -0.87 -0.23
N ARG A 45 -10.69 -1.17 -0.62
CA ARG A 45 -11.88 -0.45 -0.16
C ARG A 45 -12.49 -1.19 1.03
N THR A 46 -12.39 -0.64 2.23
CA THR A 46 -12.91 -1.27 3.47
C THR A 46 -14.32 -0.80 3.82
N ALA A 47 -14.72 0.38 3.34
CA ALA A 47 -16.06 0.94 3.47
C ALA A 47 -16.38 1.80 2.22
N PRO A 48 -17.64 2.24 2.00
CA PRO A 48 -18.02 3.00 0.80
C PRO A 48 -17.13 4.22 0.50
N THR A 49 -16.57 4.84 1.53
CA THR A 49 -15.70 6.01 1.42
C THR A 49 -14.33 5.83 2.09
N GLU A 50 -13.96 4.60 2.43
CA GLU A 50 -12.71 4.30 3.12
C GLU A 50 -11.85 3.40 2.24
N VAL A 51 -10.67 3.92 1.87
CA VAL A 51 -9.72 3.27 0.97
C VAL A 51 -8.34 3.34 1.56
N PHE A 52 -7.61 2.22 1.54
CA PHE A 52 -6.21 2.15 1.96
C PHE A 52 -5.32 1.80 0.78
N ALA A 53 -4.11 2.36 0.77
CA ALA A 53 -3.10 2.09 -0.23
C ALA A 53 -1.80 1.67 0.44
N VAL A 54 -1.23 0.55 -0.01
CA VAL A 54 0.04 0.01 0.49
C VAL A 54 0.92 -0.46 -0.66
N ALA A 55 2.21 -0.71 -0.41
CA ALA A 55 3.07 -1.30 -1.42
C ALA A 55 2.52 -2.67 -1.86
N GLN A 56 2.52 -2.92 -3.17
CA GLN A 56 2.17 -4.25 -3.69
C GLN A 56 3.21 -5.31 -3.31
N GLN A 57 4.46 -4.89 -3.07
CA GLN A 57 5.55 -5.75 -2.66
C GLN A 57 5.45 -6.10 -1.18
N ASP A 58 5.43 -7.40 -0.88
CA ASP A 58 5.54 -7.93 0.47
C ASP A 58 6.97 -7.70 1.00
N PRO A 59 7.17 -7.04 2.17
CA PRO A 59 8.50 -6.75 2.71
C PRO A 59 9.26 -7.99 3.17
N ALA A 60 8.59 -9.11 3.47
CA ALA A 60 9.24 -10.35 3.90
C ALA A 60 9.82 -11.14 2.72
N THR A 61 9.09 -11.18 1.60
CA THR A 61 9.39 -12.06 0.47
C THR A 61 9.85 -11.32 -0.78
N LEU A 62 9.68 -10.00 -0.81
CA LEU A 62 9.89 -9.13 -1.96
C LEU A 62 9.01 -9.47 -3.18
N ALA A 63 7.98 -10.30 -3.00
CA ALA A 63 7.03 -10.65 -4.04
C ALA A 63 5.90 -9.61 -4.15
N ASN A 64 5.47 -9.30 -5.37
CA ASN A 64 4.38 -8.36 -5.64
C ASN A 64 3.01 -9.04 -5.47
N VAL A 65 2.59 -9.29 -4.23
CA VAL A 65 1.43 -10.12 -3.91
C VAL A 65 0.40 -9.47 -3.01
N MET A 66 0.66 -8.30 -2.41
CA MET A 66 -0.15 -7.79 -1.29
C MET A 66 -1.64 -7.60 -1.63
N ALA A 67 -2.01 -7.17 -2.84
CA ALA A 67 -3.40 -7.09 -3.29
C ALA A 67 -4.19 -8.42 -3.15
N ARG A 68 -3.51 -9.56 -3.06
CA ARG A 68 -4.14 -10.89 -2.88
C ARG A 68 -4.32 -11.27 -1.40
N GLY A 69 -3.97 -10.37 -0.48
CA GLY A 69 -4.06 -10.59 0.95
C GLY A 69 -5.52 -10.60 1.42
N ILE A 70 -5.76 -11.28 2.53
CA ILE A 70 -7.08 -11.24 3.18
C ILE A 70 -7.08 -10.06 4.14
N ILE A 71 -8.03 -9.14 3.96
CA ILE A 71 -8.22 -8.05 4.90
C ILE A 71 -8.94 -8.51 6.17
N GLY A 72 -8.71 -7.81 7.26
CA GLY A 72 -9.35 -8.07 8.53
C GLY A 72 -9.26 -6.86 9.45
N SER A 73 -9.36 -7.11 10.74
CA SER A 73 -9.27 -6.06 11.76
C SER A 73 -8.59 -6.58 13.02
N ARG A 74 -7.81 -5.71 13.68
CA ARG A 74 -7.32 -5.92 15.04
C ARG A 74 -7.88 -4.81 15.93
N GLY A 75 -9.03 -5.08 16.56
CA GLY A 75 -9.82 -4.03 17.21
C GLY A 75 -10.36 -3.07 16.15
N SER A 76 -10.09 -1.78 16.29
CA SER A 76 -10.47 -0.76 15.31
C SER A 76 -9.48 -0.61 14.14
N ARG A 77 -8.34 -1.31 14.16
CA ARG A 77 -7.28 -1.14 13.17
C ARG A 77 -7.51 -2.08 11.97
N PRO A 78 -7.67 -1.56 10.74
CA PRO A 78 -7.83 -2.37 9.54
C PRO A 78 -6.52 -3.07 9.20
N THR A 79 -6.57 -4.35 8.87
CA THR A 79 -5.38 -5.16 8.63
C THR A 79 -5.41 -5.89 7.30
N ILE A 80 -4.23 -6.34 6.88
CA ILE A 80 -4.04 -7.29 5.79
C ILE A 80 -3.06 -8.38 6.18
N ALA A 81 -3.43 -9.64 5.94
CA ALA A 81 -2.51 -10.76 6.04
C ALA A 81 -1.79 -10.98 4.70
N SER A 82 -0.44 -11.01 4.70
CA SER A 82 0.33 -11.39 3.50
C SER A 82 -0.16 -12.73 2.95
N PRO A 83 -0.35 -12.87 1.62
CA PRO A 83 -0.78 -14.13 1.02
C PRO A 83 0.18 -15.29 1.28
N LEU A 84 1.47 -15.02 1.44
CA LEU A 84 2.51 -16.04 1.46
C LEU A 84 2.75 -16.57 2.86
N HIS A 85 3.21 -15.72 3.78
CA HIS A 85 3.63 -16.13 5.13
C HIS A 85 2.72 -15.61 6.26
N LYS A 86 1.62 -14.95 5.90
CA LYS A 86 0.54 -14.53 6.83
C LYS A 86 0.95 -13.52 7.88
N GLU A 87 2.05 -12.79 7.67
CA GLU A 87 2.33 -11.60 8.45
C GLU A 87 1.15 -10.63 8.36
N VAL A 88 0.74 -10.09 9.49
CA VAL A 88 -0.43 -9.21 9.57
C VAL A 88 0.06 -7.78 9.66
N TYR A 89 -0.24 -6.99 8.64
CA TYR A 89 0.10 -5.59 8.56
C TYR A 89 -1.13 -4.73 8.83
N ASP A 90 -0.92 -3.59 9.45
CA ASP A 90 -1.90 -2.54 9.55
C ASP A 90 -1.97 -1.74 8.24
N LEU A 91 -3.17 -1.55 7.70
CA LEU A 91 -3.39 -0.90 6.40
C LEU A 91 -3.18 0.62 6.44
N GLU A 92 -3.30 1.25 7.61
CA GLU A 92 -3.18 2.70 7.79
C GLU A 92 -1.71 3.12 7.95
N THR A 93 -0.95 2.37 8.75
CA THR A 93 0.41 2.73 9.18
C THR A 93 1.50 1.84 8.58
N GLY A 94 1.12 0.66 8.08
CA GLY A 94 2.04 -0.35 7.56
C GLY A 94 2.79 -1.16 8.62
N GLU A 95 2.50 -0.94 9.91
CA GLU A 95 3.09 -1.69 11.02
C GLU A 95 2.79 -3.20 10.89
N CYS A 96 3.81 -4.05 11.07
CA CYS A 96 3.61 -5.49 11.14
C CYS A 96 3.35 -5.95 12.58
N PHE A 97 2.17 -6.50 12.83
CA PHE A 97 1.76 -6.99 14.14
C PHE A 97 2.38 -8.32 14.55
N THR A 98 2.91 -9.08 13.59
CA THR A 98 3.47 -10.42 13.81
C THR A 98 4.98 -10.42 13.85
N ASN A 99 5.64 -9.46 13.19
CA ASN A 99 7.09 -9.32 13.16
C ASN A 99 7.48 -7.82 13.16
N PRO A 100 7.90 -7.26 14.32
CA PRO A 100 8.26 -5.85 14.44
C PRO A 100 9.44 -5.40 13.55
N GLY A 101 10.22 -6.34 13.01
CA GLY A 101 11.30 -6.04 12.06
C GLY A 101 10.84 -5.77 10.63
N LEU A 102 9.56 -5.98 10.33
CA LEU A 102 8.97 -5.75 9.01
C LEU A 102 8.03 -4.54 9.05
N LYS A 103 8.02 -3.78 7.95
CA LYS A 103 7.08 -2.69 7.73
C LYS A 103 6.64 -2.69 6.28
N LEU A 104 5.34 -2.68 6.06
CA LEU A 104 4.75 -2.47 4.76
C LEU A 104 4.69 -0.97 4.50
N ALA A 105 5.05 -0.50 3.30
CA ALA A 105 4.87 0.92 2.99
C ALA A 105 3.37 1.21 2.84
N ALA A 106 2.85 2.18 3.60
CA ALA A 106 1.49 2.69 3.48
C ALA A 106 1.53 4.08 2.84
N TYR A 107 0.54 4.39 2.01
CA TYR A 107 0.41 5.63 1.26
C TYR A 107 -0.88 6.34 1.66
N ALA A 108 -0.84 7.66 1.78
CA ALA A 108 -2.04 8.42 2.08
C ALA A 108 -3.02 8.34 0.90
N THR A 109 -4.30 8.24 1.23
CA THR A 109 -5.39 8.16 0.27
C THR A 109 -6.40 9.26 0.55
N ARG A 110 -7.11 9.70 -0.49
CA ARG A 110 -8.29 10.56 -0.35
C ARG A 110 -9.27 10.29 -1.48
N LEU A 111 -10.52 10.68 -1.26
CA LEU A 111 -11.56 10.67 -2.29
C LEU A 111 -11.82 12.10 -2.76
N VAL A 112 -11.69 12.35 -4.06
CA VAL A 112 -11.97 13.64 -4.69
C VAL A 112 -12.91 13.40 -5.88
N ASP A 113 -14.10 13.99 -5.84
CA ASP A 113 -15.13 13.86 -6.88
C ASP A 113 -15.45 12.40 -7.28
N GLY A 114 -15.46 11.49 -6.30
CA GLY A 114 -15.71 10.06 -6.50
C GLY A 114 -14.49 9.25 -6.98
N PHE A 115 -13.31 9.86 -7.09
CA PHE A 115 -12.08 9.19 -7.48
C PHE A 115 -11.12 9.01 -6.31
N ILE A 116 -10.42 7.89 -6.31
CA ILE A 116 -9.32 7.60 -5.40
C ILE A 116 -8.10 8.38 -5.86
N GLU A 117 -7.50 9.15 -4.95
CA GLU A 117 -6.17 9.71 -5.11
C GLU A 117 -5.21 9.13 -4.08
N VAL A 118 -3.98 8.84 -4.51
CA VAL A 118 -2.91 8.27 -3.68
C VAL A 118 -1.71 9.22 -3.68
N GLU A 119 -1.15 9.49 -2.51
CA GLU A 119 0.07 10.29 -2.33
C GLU A 119 1.32 9.41 -2.40
N LEU A 120 2.21 9.67 -3.36
CA LEU A 120 3.46 8.91 -3.60
C LEU A 120 4.72 9.76 -3.51
#